data_AF-A0A4R7FKH8-F1
#
_entry.id   AF-A0A4R7FKH8-F1
#
_cell.length_a   1.000
_cell.length_b   1.000
_cell.length_c   1.000
_cell.angle_alpha   90.00
_cell.angle_beta   90.00
_cell.angle_gamma   90.00
#
_symmetry.space_group_name_H-M   'P 1'
#
loop_
_entity.id
_entity.type
_entity.pdbx_description
1 polymer ?
#
loop_
_entity_poly.entity_id
_entity_poly.type
_entity_poly.pdbx_seq_one_letter_code
_entity_poly.pdbx_strand_id
1 'polypeptide(L)' 'MTRRVHWQDLNPRRRAAIVVGAAAELALTATAAVRLVRTPAERLRGSRAAWIGLLVVQPIGPVLVLALARRR' A
#
# COMPACT_ATOMS: atom_id res chain seq x y z
N MET A 1 -5.87 -14.40 -28.48
CA MET A 1 -5.69 -12.93 -28.33
C MET A 1 -5.81 -12.55 -26.87
N THR A 2 -4.89 -11.75 -26.33
CA THR A 2 -4.88 -11.39 -24.90
C THR A 2 -5.43 -9.99 -24.70
N ARG A 3 -6.68 -9.90 -24.24
CA ARG A 3 -7.38 -8.65 -24.01
C ARG A 3 -6.72 -7.90 -22.85
N ARG A 4 -6.13 -6.73 -23.13
CA ARG A 4 -5.63 -5.82 -22.10
C ARG A 4 -6.83 -5.05 -21.55
N VAL A 5 -7.00 -5.05 -20.23
CA VAL A 5 -8.00 -4.22 -19.56
C VAL A 5 -7.40 -2.81 -19.43
N HIS A 6 -8.02 -1.82 -20.06
CA HIS A 6 -7.62 -0.44 -19.86
C HIS A 6 -8.27 0.11 -18.60
N TRP A 7 -7.62 1.08 -17.97
CA TRP A 7 -8.17 1.78 -16.82
C TRP A 7 -9.60 2.26 -17.11
N GLN A 8 -9.87 2.77 -18.31
CA GLN A 8 -11.18 3.29 -18.76
C GLN A 8 -12.29 2.26 -18.87
N ASP A 9 -11.94 0.98 -18.95
CA ASP A 9 -12.90 -0.11 -19.01
C ASP A 9 -13.39 -0.51 -17.60
N LEU A 10 -12.79 0.05 -16.54
CA LEU A 10 -13.19 -0.23 -15.16
C LEU A 10 -14.42 0.58 -14.78
N ASN A 11 -15.37 -0.10 -14.13
CA ASN A 11 -16.51 0.53 -13.46
C ASN A 11 -16.00 1.67 -12.55
N PRO A 12 -16.62 2.89 -12.61
CA PRO A 12 -16.26 4.02 -11.77
C PRO A 12 -16.11 3.69 -10.27
N ARG A 13 -16.96 2.82 -9.74
CA ARG A 13 -16.88 2.39 -8.33
C ARG A 13 -15.59 1.61 -8.02
N ARG A 14 -15.11 0.79 -8.97
CA ARG A 14 -13.85 0.05 -8.82
C ARG A 14 -12.65 0.99 -8.87
N ARG A 15 -12.64 1.96 -9.79
CA ARG A 15 -11.61 3.00 -9.85
C ARG A 15 -11.55 3.80 -8.57
N ALA A 16 -12.71 4.24 -8.05
CA ALA A 16 -12.79 4.97 -6.79
C ALA A 16 -12.25 4.13 -5.63
N ALA A 17 -12.63 2.86 -5.52
CA ALA A 17 -12.11 1.97 -4.48
C ALA A 17 -10.58 1.81 -4.54
N ILE A 18 -10.01 1.68 -5.75
CA ILE A 18 -8.54 1.60 -5.94
C ILE A 18 -7.87 2.90 -5.48
N VAL A 19 -8.38 4.06 -5.90
CA VAL A 19 -7.81 5.36 -5.56
C VAL A 19 -7.90 5.62 -4.06
N VAL A 20 -9.06 5.37 -3.44
CA VAL A 20 -9.27 5.55 -2.00
C VAL A 20 -8.39 4.60 -1.19
N GLY A 21 -8.31 3.33 -1.59
CA GLY A 21 -7.43 2.36 -0.94
C GLY A 21 -5.97 2.78 -0.98
N ALA A 22 -5.47 3.19 -2.15
CA ALA A 22 -4.11 3.67 -2.32
C ALA A 22 -3.83 4.95 -1.50
N ALA A 23 -4.77 5.90 -1.48
CA ALA A 23 -4.63 7.12 -0.69
C ALA A 23 -4.58 6.84 0.82
N ALA A 24 -5.45 5.94 1.31
CA ALA A 24 -5.46 5.54 2.72
C ALA A 24 -4.15 4.86 3.11
N GLU A 25 -3.64 3.95 2.27
CA GLU A 25 -2.36 3.27 2.49
C GLU A 25 -1.19 4.25 2.55
N LEU A 26 -1.14 5.23 1.63
CA LEU A 26 -0.13 6.28 1.63
C LEU A 26 -0.22 7.15 2.89
N ALA A 27 -1.42 7.54 3.32
CA ALA A 27 -1.61 8.36 4.51
C ALA A 27 -1.17 7.63 5.79
N LEU A 28 -1.49 6.34 5.91
CA LEU A 28 -1.07 5.50 7.02
C LEU A 28 0.45 5.32 7.04
N THR A 29 1.04 5.04 5.87
CA THR A 29 2.49 4.90 5.70
C THR A 29 3.22 6.20 6.07
N ALA A 30 2.75 7.34 5.59
CA ALA A 30 3.32 8.65 5.91
C ALA A 30 3.20 8.96 7.41
N THR A 31 2.03 8.68 8.01
CA THR A 31 1.81 8.89 9.45
C THR A 31 2.76 8.04 10.30
N ALA A 32 2.93 6.77 9.94
CA ALA A 32 3.85 5.87 10.60
C ALA A 32 5.32 6.32 10.43
N ALA A 33 5.72 6.74 9.23
CA ALA A 33 7.05 7.28 8.97
C ALA A 33 7.32 8.55 9.80
N VAL A 34 6.38 9.50 9.84
CA VAL A 34 6.47 10.72 10.66
C VAL A 34 6.57 10.37 12.14
N ARG A 35 5.75 9.42 12.64
CA ARG A 35 5.85 8.95 14.02
C ARG A 35 7.22 8.34 14.30
N LEU A 36 7.76 7.55 13.39
CA LEU A 36 9.07 6.92 13.56
C LEU A 36 10.21 7.95 13.58
N VAL A 37 10.14 8.96 12.73
CA VAL A 37 11.14 10.05 12.68
C VAL A 37 11.07 10.90 13.94
N ARG A 38 9.86 11.25 14.40
CA ARG A 38 9.64 12.09 15.59
C ARG A 38 9.81 11.35 16.92
N THR A 39 9.77 10.02 16.95
CA THR A 39 9.93 9.24 18.18
C THR A 39 11.41 8.95 18.43
N PRO A 40 11.99 9.37 19.58
CA PRO A 40 13.35 9.03 19.96
C PRO A 40 13.49 7.51 20.13
N ALA A 41 14.61 6.95 19.67
CA ALA A 41 14.83 5.51 19.53
C ALA A 41 14.66 4.72 20.84
N GLU A 42 14.89 5.38 21.98
CA GLU A 42 14.76 4.81 23.33
C GLU A 42 13.32 4.44 23.71
N ARG A 43 12.30 5.03 23.05
CA ARG A 43 10.87 4.72 23.28
C ARG A 43 10.28 3.75 22.24
N LEU A 44 11.06 3.33 21.25
CA LEU A 44 10.60 2.37 20.26
C LEU A 44 10.72 0.94 20.83
N ARG A 45 9.62 0.19 20.85
CA ARG A 45 9.66 -1.26 21.09
C ARG A 45 10.32 -1.92 19.87
N GLY A 46 11.64 -2.13 19.93
CA GLY A 46 12.44 -2.75 18.87
C GLY A 46 13.20 -1.74 17.99
N SER A 47 13.96 -2.26 17.01
CA SER A 47 14.83 -1.42 16.17
C SER A 47 14.04 -0.56 15.18
N ARG A 48 14.50 0.67 14.96
CA ARG A 48 13.93 1.59 13.95
C ARG A 48 13.86 0.94 12.56
N ALA A 49 14.84 0.09 12.23
CA ALA A 49 14.90 -0.66 10.98
C ALA A 49 13.80 -1.71 10.83
N ALA A 50 13.40 -2.40 11.91
CA ALA A 50 12.29 -3.35 11.88
C ALA A 50 10.95 -2.67 11.54
N TRP A 51 10.73 -1.47 12.09
CA TRP A 51 9.53 -0.67 11.81
C TRP A 51 9.53 -0.09 10.38
N ILE A 52 10.69 0.31 9.85
CA ILE A 52 10.83 0.68 8.43
C ILE A 52 10.55 -0.53 7.53
N GLY A 53 11.09 -1.70 7.87
CA GLY A 53 10.82 -2.93 7.13
C GLY A 53 9.34 -3.28 7.10
N LEU A 54 8.63 -3.09 8.21
CA LEU A 54 7.19 -3.33 8.29
C LEU A 54 6.39 -2.39 7.38
N LEU A 55 6.80 -1.12 7.23
CA LEU A 55 6.19 -0.17 6.30
C LEU A 55 6.30 -0.62 4.83
N VAL A 56 7.38 -1.31 4.47
CA VAL A 56 7.63 -1.79 3.10
C VAL A 56 6.84 -3.08 2.79
N VAL A 57 6.47 -3.86 3.81
CA VAL A 57 5.69 -5.10 3.66
C VAL A 57 4.19 -4.83 3.42
N GLN A 58 3.72 -3.59 3.61
CA GLN A 58 2.29 -3.26 3.66
C GLN A 58 1.46 -3.49 2.38
N PRO A 59 1.95 -3.39 1.13
CA PRO A 59 1.06 -3.56 -0.01
C PRO A 59 1.01 -5.01 -0.52
N ILE A 60 1.35 -6.04 0.27
CA ILE A 60 1.28 -7.42 -0.23
C ILE A 60 -0.15 -7.77 -0.69
N GLY A 61 -1.19 -7.29 0.01
CA GLY A 61 -2.59 -7.52 -0.39
C GLY A 61 -2.96 -6.91 -1.74
N PRO A 62 -2.82 -5.59 -1.94
CA PRO A 62 -3.09 -4.93 -3.22
C PRO A 62 -2.16 -5.39 -4.35
N VAL A 63 -0.87 -5.62 -4.08
CA VAL A 63 0.09 -6.16 -5.06
C VAL A 63 -0.31 -7.58 -5.45
N LEU A 64 -0.72 -8.43 -4.51
CA LEU A 64 -1.27 -9.75 -4.81
C LEU A 64 -2.53 -9.63 -5.65
N VAL A 65 -3.47 -8.71 -5.35
CA VAL A 65 -4.65 -8.51 -6.20
C VAL A 65 -4.25 -8.02 -7.60
N LEU A 66 -3.31 -7.09 -7.76
CA LEU A 66 -2.83 -6.63 -9.08
C LEU A 66 -2.03 -7.71 -9.84
N ALA A 67 -1.33 -8.59 -9.11
CA ALA A 67 -0.55 -9.69 -9.66
C ALA A 67 -1.43 -10.89 -10.02
N LEU A 68 -2.38 -11.29 -9.16
CA LEU A 68 -3.33 -12.39 -9.37
C LEU A 68 -4.55 -12.00 -10.22
N ALA A 69 -4.98 -10.73 -10.25
CA ALA A 69 -5.98 -10.26 -11.21
C ALA A 69 -5.47 -10.40 -12.65
N ARG A 70 -4.16 -10.56 -12.84
CA ARG A 70 -3.58 -11.12 -14.07
C ARG A 70 -3.53 -12.64 -13.97
N ARG A 71 -4.68 -13.27 -14.16
CA ARG A 71 -4.75 -14.67 -14.59
C ARG A 71 -5.70 -14.75 -15.77
N ARG A 72 -5.17 -15.27 -16.89
CA ARG A 72 -5.97 -15.76 -18.02
C ARG A 72 -6.46 -17.15 -17.69
#